data_AF-A0A143PIJ3-F1
#
_entry.id   AF-A0A143PIJ3-F1
#
_cell.length_a   1.000
_cell.length_b   1.000
_cell.length_c   1.000
_cell.angle_alpha   90.00
_cell.angle_beta   90.00
_cell.angle_gamma   90.00
#
_symmetry.space_group_name_H-M   'P 1'
#
loop_
_entity.id
_entity.type
_entity.pdbx_description
1 polymer ?
#
loop_
_entity_poly.entity_id
_entity_poly.type
_entity_poly.pdbx_seq_one_letter_code
_entity_poly.pdbx_strand_id
1 'polypeptide(L)'
;MTSHRVLQLNALTTAGCGLGTVATRGDLHALFGLEAPILLDAIAVGLLAYAGALAFAAQRQPVSRQALMFFTVADAIWVVASAIVLLLFWPQFAPVARLLVIAVALVVEVFATLQFRADGRIAGISPQVA
;
A
#
# COMPACT_ATOMS: atom_id res chain seq x y z
N MET A 1 -11.25 6.55 13.09
CA MET A 1 -10.05 7.30 12.65
C MET A 1 -10.45 8.36 11.65
N THR A 2 -9.78 9.51 11.65
CA THR A 2 -9.95 10.56 10.63
C THR A 2 -9.22 10.17 9.34
N SER A 3 -9.61 10.73 8.20
CA SER A 3 -8.96 10.49 6.89
C SER A 3 -7.46 10.82 6.94
N HIS A 4 -7.08 11.92 7.61
CA HIS A 4 -5.68 12.31 7.83
C HIS A 4 -4.86 11.21 8.50
N ARG A 5 -5.37 10.65 9.61
CA ARG A 5 -4.63 9.62 10.37
C ARG A 5 -4.50 8.32 9.58
N VAL A 6 -5.51 7.97 8.78
CA VAL A 6 -5.45 6.78 7.92
C VAL A 6 -4.36 6.95 6.86
N LEU A 7 -4.33 8.09 6.16
CA LEU A 7 -3.30 8.37 5.16
C LEU A 7 -1.89 8.45 5.75
N GLN A 8 -1.74 9.05 6.94
CA GLN A 8 -0.44 9.14 7.63
C GLN A 8 0.11 7.76 8.04
N LEU A 9 -0.74 6.90 8.61
CA LEU A 9 -0.31 5.55 8.98
C LEU A 9 0.01 4.73 7.74
N ASN A 10 -0.80 4.83 6.68
CA ASN A 10 -0.52 4.15 5.42
C ASN A 10 0.82 4.62 4.82
N ALA A 11 1.07 5.94 4.80
CA ALA A 11 2.34 6.50 4.35
C ALA A 11 3.53 5.95 5.15
N LEU A 12 3.42 5.94 6.49
CA LEU A 12 4.50 5.46 7.35
C LEU A 12 4.77 3.97 7.17
N THR A 13 3.72 3.15 7.11
CA THR A 13 3.86 1.70 6.88
C THR A 13 4.43 1.42 5.49
N THR A 14 3.94 2.10 4.45
CA THR A 14 4.45 1.99 3.08
C THR A 14 5.92 2.39 3.00
N ALA A 15 6.30 3.51 3.62
CA ALA A 15 7.70 3.94 3.68
C ALA A 15 8.57 2.91 4.43
N GLY A 16 8.08 2.37 5.54
CA GLY A 16 8.74 1.30 6.28
C GLY A 16 8.97 0.06 5.42
N CYS A 17 7.98 -0.37 4.63
CA CYS A 17 8.13 -1.47 3.67
C CYS A 17 9.16 -1.15 2.58
N GLY A 18 9.13 0.06 2.02
CA GLY A 18 10.10 0.50 1.01
C GLY A 18 11.53 0.48 1.56
N LEU A 19 11.77 1.12 2.72
CA LEU A 19 13.07 1.15 3.38
C LEU A 19 13.55 -0.25 3.79
N GLY A 20 12.65 -1.08 4.34
CA GLY A 20 12.95 -2.47 4.68
C GLY A 20 13.35 -3.28 3.45
N THR A 21 12.67 -3.06 2.32
CA THR A 21 13.01 -3.70 1.04
C THR A 21 14.40 -3.29 0.58
N VAL A 22 14.75 -1.99 0.59
CA VAL A 22 16.11 -1.52 0.26
C VAL A 22 17.16 -2.15 1.17
N ALA A 23 16.90 -2.19 2.47
CA ALA A 23 17.85 -2.69 3.45
C ALA A 23 18.10 -4.20 3.33
N THR A 24 17.11 -4.97 2.88
CA THR A 24 17.15 -6.44 2.85
C THR A 24 17.14 -7.03 1.44
N ARG A 25 17.22 -6.20 0.40
CA ARG A 25 17.13 -6.62 -1.02
C ARG A 25 18.13 -7.71 -1.42
N GLY A 26 19.30 -7.73 -0.80
CA GLY A 26 20.34 -8.73 -1.03
C GLY A 26 19.93 -10.14 -0.60
N ASP A 27 19.10 -10.27 0.44
CA ASP A 27 18.59 -11.56 0.89
C ASP A 27 17.24 -11.87 0.24
N LEU A 28 16.39 -10.85 0.12
CA LEU A 28 15.04 -11.01 -0.42
C LEU A 28 15.04 -11.54 -1.85
N HIS A 29 15.96 -11.10 -2.72
CA HIS A 29 15.90 -11.50 -4.13
C HIS A 29 15.98 -13.02 -4.29
N ALA A 30 16.82 -13.70 -3.48
CA ALA A 30 16.91 -15.15 -3.48
C ALA A 30 15.63 -15.83 -2.96
N LEU A 31 14.99 -15.26 -1.93
CA LEU A 31 13.72 -15.78 -1.38
C LEU A 31 12.56 -15.68 -2.37
N PHE A 32 12.57 -14.66 -3.23
CA PHE A 32 11.61 -14.47 -4.32
C PHE A 32 12.00 -15.24 -5.59
N GLY A 33 13.12 -15.97 -5.59
CA GLY A 33 13.62 -16.69 -6.76
C GLY A 33 14.04 -15.78 -7.91
N LEU A 34 14.49 -14.56 -7.60
CA LEU A 34 14.97 -13.57 -8.55
C LEU A 34 16.49 -13.68 -8.72
N GLU A 35 16.97 -13.57 -9.96
CA GLU A 35 18.40 -13.59 -10.27
C GLU A 35 19.14 -12.35 -9.77
N ALA A 36 18.45 -11.21 -9.69
CA ALA A 36 19.01 -9.93 -9.28
C ALA A 36 17.98 -9.08 -8.50
N PRO A 37 18.43 -8.15 -7.62
CA PRO A 37 17.54 -7.35 -6.79
C PRO A 37 16.87 -6.18 -7.52
N ILE A 38 17.05 -6.04 -8.84
CA ILE A 38 16.57 -4.87 -9.60
C ILE A 38 15.05 -4.66 -9.50
N LEU A 39 14.28 -5.76 -9.44
CA LEU A 39 12.83 -5.68 -9.25
C LEU A 39 12.48 -5.15 -7.84
N LEU A 40 13.25 -5.54 -6.82
CA LEU A 40 13.06 -5.06 -5.45
C LEU A 40 13.44 -3.58 -5.33
N ASP A 41 14.44 -3.12 -6.08
CA ASP A 41 14.78 -1.69 -6.16
C ASP A 41 13.62 -0.89 -6.76
N ALA A 42 13.06 -1.36 -7.87
CA ALA A 42 11.91 -0.72 -8.51
C ALA A 42 10.69 -0.67 -7.58
N ILE A 43 10.39 -1.78 -6.89
CA ILE A 43 9.33 -1.85 -5.88
C ILE A 43 9.59 -0.86 -4.76
N ALA A 44 10.81 -0.83 -4.21
CA ALA A 44 11.15 0.07 -3.11
C ALA A 44 11.00 1.54 -3.50
N VAL A 45 11.49 1.94 -4.68
CA VAL A 45 11.32 3.30 -5.21
C VAL A 45 9.84 3.62 -5.38
N GLY A 46 9.06 2.71 -5.93
CA GLY A 46 7.61 2.87 -6.08
C GLY A 46 6.90 3.07 -4.74
N LEU A 47 7.23 2.25 -3.73
CA LEU A 47 6.68 2.36 -2.38
C LEU A 47 7.05 3.69 -1.72
N LEU A 48 8.31 4.13 -1.82
CA LEU A 48 8.73 5.40 -1.24
C LEU A 48 8.06 6.61 -1.92
N ALA A 49 7.91 6.56 -3.25
CA ALA A 49 7.19 7.59 -4.00
C ALA A 49 5.70 7.62 -3.60
N TYR A 50 5.06 6.45 -3.50
CA TYR A 50 3.66 6.33 -3.08
C TYR A 50 3.44 6.80 -1.64
N ALA A 51 4.34 6.45 -0.72
CA ALA A 51 4.34 6.95 0.65
C ALA A 51 4.46 8.48 0.70
N GLY A 52 5.32 9.08 -0.14
CA GLY A 52 5.42 10.52 -0.29
C GLY A 52 4.12 11.16 -0.75
N ALA A 53 3.44 10.56 -1.73
CA ALA A 53 2.14 11.03 -2.22
C ALA A 53 1.05 10.95 -1.14
N LEU A 54 0.99 9.86 -0.38
CA LEU A 54 0.08 9.70 0.77
C LEU A 54 0.33 10.77 1.84
N ALA A 55 1.60 10.97 2.21
CA ALA A 55 1.99 11.96 3.22
C ALA A 55 1.64 13.38 2.77
N PHE A 56 1.88 13.72 1.50
CA PHE A 56 1.51 15.02 0.93
C PHE A 56 0.00 15.23 0.92
N ALA A 57 -0.77 14.23 0.51
CA ALA A 57 -2.23 14.31 0.54
C ALA A 57 -2.78 14.47 1.96
N ALA A 58 -2.15 13.80 2.95
CA ALA A 58 -2.52 13.91 4.35
C ALA A 58 -2.26 15.29 4.98
N GLN A 59 -1.45 16.15 4.35
CA GLN A 59 -1.21 17.52 4.84
C GLN A 59 -2.35 18.48 4.46
N ARG A 60 -3.21 18.12 3.50
CA ARG A 60 -4.31 19.00 3.06
C ARG A 60 -5.47 18.98 4.06
N GLN A 61 -6.02 20.15 4.37
CA GLN A 61 -7.19 20.30 5.24
C GLN A 61 -8.32 21.03 4.50
N PRO A 62 -9.46 20.38 4.22
CA PRO A 62 -9.75 18.95 4.43
C PRO A 62 -9.04 18.04 3.40
N VAL A 63 -8.85 16.75 3.74
CA VAL A 63 -8.47 15.73 2.74
C VAL A 63 -9.61 15.61 1.74
N SER A 64 -9.32 15.76 0.45
CA SER A 64 -10.35 15.68 -0.58
C SER A 64 -10.86 14.25 -0.77
N ARG A 65 -12.15 14.14 -1.06
CA ARG A 65 -12.81 12.88 -1.41
C ARG A 65 -12.10 12.15 -2.54
N GLN A 66 -11.75 12.89 -3.59
CA GLN A 66 -11.06 12.36 -4.77
C GLN A 66 -9.69 11.76 -4.42
N ALA A 67 -8.90 12.42 -3.57
CA ALA A 67 -7.61 11.89 -3.16
C ALA A 67 -7.78 10.60 -2.36
N LEU A 68 -8.73 10.57 -1.42
CA LEU A 68 -8.99 9.39 -0.60
C LEU A 68 -9.44 8.18 -1.44
N MET A 69 -10.31 8.39 -2.42
CA MET A 69 -10.75 7.33 -3.33
C MET A 69 -9.62 6.86 -4.25
N PHE A 70 -8.76 7.77 -4.73
CA PHE A 70 -7.58 7.40 -5.53
C PHE A 70 -6.68 6.41 -4.78
N PHE A 71 -6.31 6.73 -3.52
CA PHE A 71 -5.47 5.85 -2.71
C PHE A 71 -6.18 4.54 -2.33
N THR A 72 -7.49 4.59 -2.07
CA THR A 72 -8.30 3.38 -1.84
C THR A 72 -8.20 2.42 -3.03
N VAL A 73 -8.37 2.92 -4.25
CA VAL A 73 -8.32 2.12 -5.47
C VAL A 73 -6.90 1.61 -5.72
N ALA A 74 -5.89 2.46 -5.54
CA ALA A 74 -4.49 2.06 -5.70
C ALA A 74 -4.09 0.93 -4.72
N ASP A 75 -4.50 1.03 -3.45
CA ASP A 75 -4.26 -0.01 -2.46
C ASP A 75 -5.01 -1.31 -2.80
N ALA A 76 -6.27 -1.22 -3.25
CA ALA A 76 -7.02 -2.38 -3.70
C ALA A 76 -6.36 -3.07 -4.91
N ILE A 77 -5.85 -2.28 -5.89
CA ILE A 77 -5.09 -2.80 -7.03
C ILE A 77 -3.83 -3.53 -6.53
N TRP A 78 -3.12 -2.98 -5.54
CA TRP A 78 -1.94 -3.61 -4.95
C TRP A 78 -2.27 -4.97 -4.31
N VAL A 79 -3.38 -5.07 -3.59
CA VAL A 79 -3.86 -6.33 -2.99
C VAL A 79 -4.16 -7.37 -4.07
N VAL A 80 -4.89 -6.98 -5.11
CA VAL A 80 -5.22 -7.87 -6.24
C VAL A 80 -3.96 -8.32 -6.97
N ALA A 81 -3.03 -7.40 -7.26
CA ALA A 81 -1.76 -7.71 -7.88
C ALA A 81 -0.93 -8.67 -7.02
N SER A 82 -0.92 -8.49 -5.69
CA SER A 82 -0.24 -9.38 -4.75
C SER A 82 -0.81 -10.81 -4.81
N ALA A 83 -2.14 -10.94 -4.88
CA ALA A 83 -2.80 -12.23 -5.05
C ALA A 83 -2.44 -12.88 -6.39
N ILE A 84 -2.46 -12.12 -7.50
CA ILE A 84 -2.06 -12.61 -8.82
C ILE A 84 -0.61 -13.10 -8.82
N VAL A 85 0.31 -12.31 -8.25
CA VAL A 85 1.73 -12.68 -8.13
C VAL A 85 1.89 -13.96 -7.34
N LEU A 86 1.19 -14.11 -6.20
CA LEU A 86 1.22 -15.34 -5.42
C LEU A 86 0.72 -16.55 -6.22
N LEU A 87 -0.35 -16.41 -7.00
CA LEU A 87 -0.90 -17.50 -7.80
C LEU A 87 0.05 -17.92 -8.93
N LEU A 88 0.65 -16.96 -9.63
CA LEU A 88 1.53 -17.23 -10.77
C LEU A 88 2.91 -17.76 -10.35
N PHE A 89 3.44 -17.26 -9.24
CA PHE A 89 4.82 -17.53 -8.82
C PHE A 89 4.91 -18.36 -7.53
N TRP A 90 3.81 -18.99 -7.10
CA TRP A 90 3.76 -19.84 -5.91
C TRP A 90 4.94 -20.81 -5.79
N PRO A 91 5.24 -21.67 -6.79
CA PRO A 91 6.32 -22.66 -6.65
C PRO A 91 7.72 -22.03 -6.62
N GLN A 92 7.88 -20.82 -7.18
CA GLN A 92 9.16 -20.12 -7.23
C GLN A 92 9.50 -19.44 -5.89
N PHE A 93 8.48 -18.96 -5.16
CA PHE A 93 8.71 -18.27 -3.89
C PHE A 93 9.05 -19.26 -2.78
N ALA A 94 10.06 -18.91 -1.97
CA ALA A 94 10.28 -19.57 -0.70
C ALA A 94 9.05 -19.39 0.23
N PRO A 95 8.78 -20.34 1.15
CA PRO A 95 7.63 -20.23 2.05
C PRO A 95 7.57 -18.91 2.83
N VAL A 96 8.72 -18.41 3.28
CA VAL A 96 8.81 -17.11 3.98
C VAL A 96 8.44 -15.93 3.06
N ALA A 97 8.82 -15.95 1.79
CA ALA A 97 8.46 -14.91 0.83
C ALA A 97 6.95 -14.87 0.59
N ARG A 98 6.30 -16.05 0.50
CA ARG A 98 4.83 -16.13 0.41
C ARG A 98 4.15 -15.48 1.61
N LEU A 99 4.62 -15.80 2.82
CA LEU A 99 4.09 -15.20 4.05
C LEU A 99 4.28 -13.69 4.10
N LEU A 100 5.43 -13.18 3.66
CA LEU A 100 5.69 -11.74 3.58
C LEU A 100 4.70 -11.04 2.64
N VAL A 101 4.48 -11.57 1.43
CA VAL A 101 3.51 -11.00 0.48
C VAL A 101 2.10 -11.03 1.04
N ILE A 102 1.68 -12.15 1.64
CA ILE A 102 0.36 -12.28 2.27
C ILE A 102 0.19 -11.26 3.40
N ALA A 103 1.17 -11.16 4.30
CA ALA A 103 1.12 -10.25 5.43
C ALA A 103 1.01 -8.78 4.99
N VAL A 104 1.83 -8.37 4.01
CA VAL A 104 1.78 -7.02 3.44
C VAL A 104 0.43 -6.77 2.76
N ALA A 105 -0.05 -7.71 1.95
CA ALA A 105 -1.34 -7.57 1.27
C ALA A 105 -2.51 -7.41 2.27
N LEU A 106 -2.52 -8.16 3.37
CA LEU A 106 -3.55 -8.01 4.41
C LEU A 106 -3.48 -6.65 5.11
N VAL A 107 -2.28 -6.13 5.38
CA VAL A 107 -2.11 -4.80 5.96
C VAL A 107 -2.60 -3.71 4.99
N VAL A 108 -2.26 -3.81 3.71
CA VAL A 108 -2.72 -2.88 2.67
C VAL A 108 -4.24 -2.94 2.50
N GLU A 109 -4.84 -4.13 2.54
CA GLU A 109 -6.29 -4.30 2.50
C GLU A 109 -7.00 -3.60 3.68
N VAL A 110 -6.42 -3.68 4.89
CA VAL A 110 -6.94 -2.93 6.04
C VAL A 110 -6.93 -1.42 5.75
N PHE A 111 -5.88 -0.88 5.14
CA PHE A 111 -5.84 0.53 4.74
C PHE A 111 -6.86 0.86 3.67
N ALA A 112 -7.01 0.05 2.62
CA ALA A 112 -8.04 0.22 1.59
C ALA A 112 -9.45 0.30 2.22
N THR A 113 -9.78 -0.65 3.09
CA THR A 113 -11.06 -0.68 3.83
C THR A 113 -11.24 0.56 4.73
N LEU A 114 -10.21 0.99 5.45
CA LEU A 114 -10.30 2.16 6.33
C LEU A 114 -10.48 3.47 5.53
N GLN A 115 -9.82 3.61 4.39
CA GLN A 115 -9.95 4.78 3.49
C GLN A 115 -11.34 4.82 2.85
N PHE A 116 -11.85 3.68 2.36
CA PHE A 116 -13.21 3.58 1.82
C PHE A 116 -14.27 3.96 2.86
N ARG A 117 -14.13 3.49 4.10
CA ARG A 117 -15.04 3.86 5.20
C ARG A 117 -14.90 5.32 5.63
N ALA A 118 -13.75 5.94 5.45
CA ALA A 118 -13.57 7.37 5.68
C ALA A 118 -14.22 8.20 4.58
N ASP A 119 -14.22 7.73 3.32
CA ASP A 119 -14.89 8.36 2.18
C ASP A 119 -16.41 8.44 2.38
N GLY A 120 -17.04 7.32 2.73
CA GLY A 120 -18.49 7.27 2.95
C GLY A 120 -18.96 8.22 4.06
N ARG A 121 -18.10 8.50 5.05
CA ARG A 121 -18.39 9.50 6.10
C ARG A 121 -18.30 10.94 5.59
N ILE A 122 -17.40 11.24 4.65
CA ILE A 122 -17.32 12.56 4.01
C ILE A 122 -18.56 12.80 3.14
N ALA A 123 -19.01 11.79 2.40
CA ALA A 123 -20.22 11.87 1.59
C ALA A 123 -21.49 12.06 2.44
N GLY A 124 -21.60 11.38 3.58
CA GLY A 124 -22.75 11.52 4.50
C GLY A 124 -22.83 12.85 5.26
N ILE A 125 -21.77 13.65 5.29
CA ILE A 125 -21.72 14.98 5.95
C ILE A 125 -21.96 16.13 4.95
N SER A 126 -22.06 15.82 3.65
CA SER A 126 -22.45 16.84 2.67
C SER A 126 -23.85 17.36 3.05
N PRO A 127 -24.02 18.68 3.29
CA PRO A 127 -25.35 19.22 3.55
C PRO A 127 -26.22 18.84 2.35
N GLN A 128 -27.36 18.22 2.64
CA GLN A 128 -28.48 18.22 1.71
C GLN A 128 -28.82 19.69 1.47
N VAL A 129 -28.27 20.27 0.41
CA VAL A 129 -28.64 21.61 -0.01
C VAL A 129 -30.01 21.49 -0.68
N ALA A 130 -31.01 21.89 0.12
CA ALA A 130 -32.33 22.46 -0.20
C ALA A 130 -33.16 21.80 -1.32
#